data_AF-A0A420CXU8-F1
#
_entry.id   AF-A0A420CXU8-F1
#
_cell.length_a   1.000
_cell.length_b   1.000
_cell.length_c   1.000
_cell.angle_alpha   90.00
_cell.angle_beta   90.00
_cell.angle_gamma   90.00
#
_symmetry.space_group_name_H-M   'P 1'
#
loop_
_entity.id
_entity.type
_entity.pdbx_description
1 polymer ?
#
loop_
_entity_poly.entity_id
_entity_poly.type
_entity_poly.pdbx_seq_one_letter_code
_entity_poly.pdbx_strand_id
1 'polypeptide(L)'
;MSELTLGPVYYLWDGPKWRDFYFRMADEAPVDRVILGETVCSKRQHFIEPYVADVVERLERAGKSVVISSLALVTLERESRIVKDLIETSDHPIEVNDLSAIGLIQDRRHLVGPLVNVYNGPTARLLARRGADRICLPPELPFRSIAEIAADVPDVALEVLVFGRLPLAISARCAHARSKGRIKDNCQFVCGDEPDGLPIKTLDRQSFLVLNGVQTMSHTCQLLLSELKELQEAGINAFRLSPQDCDMTRIASIFRAMLSGSVGADEATALIGDAYPTAKFSNGFHHAREGAAWVSRAKNNPHAA
;
A
#
# COMPACT_ATOMS: atom_id res chain seq x y z
N MET A 1 -10.71 -16.65 -7.23
CA MET A 1 -9.62 -17.00 -6.28
C MET A 1 -9.04 -15.69 -5.78
N SER A 2 -8.78 -15.55 -4.47
CA SER A 2 -8.25 -14.29 -3.94
C SER A 2 -6.74 -14.18 -4.10
N GLU A 3 -6.29 -12.98 -4.46
CA GLU A 3 -4.90 -12.62 -4.69
C GLU A 3 -4.38 -11.77 -3.53
N LEU A 4 -3.16 -12.08 -3.07
CA LEU A 4 -2.42 -11.25 -2.14
C LEU A 4 -1.34 -10.46 -2.89
N THR A 5 -1.42 -9.15 -2.79
CA THR A 5 -0.40 -8.23 -3.32
C THR A 5 0.46 -7.71 -2.17
N LEU A 6 1.77 -7.73 -2.34
CA LEU A 6 2.68 -6.94 -1.53
C LEU A 6 2.91 -5.57 -2.20
N GLY A 7 2.53 -4.49 -1.53
CA GLY A 7 2.76 -3.13 -2.01
C GLY A 7 4.25 -2.74 -2.00
N PRO A 8 4.59 -1.56 -2.54
CA PRO A 8 5.98 -1.08 -2.50
C PRO A 8 6.36 -0.67 -1.07
N VAL A 9 7.64 -0.81 -0.73
CA VAL A 9 8.18 -0.22 0.50
C VAL A 9 8.12 1.30 0.38
N TYR A 10 7.25 1.95 1.17
CA TYR A 10 7.15 3.42 1.15
C TYR A 10 8.30 4.11 1.89
N TYR A 11 8.92 3.43 2.84
CA TYR A 11 9.98 3.99 3.69
C TYR A 11 11.33 4.01 3.00
N LEU A 12 12.23 4.89 3.47
CA LEU A 12 13.62 4.82 3.06
C LEU A 12 14.34 3.76 3.90
N TRP A 13 14.44 2.55 3.38
CA TRP A 13 15.39 1.55 3.89
C TRP A 13 16.72 1.70 3.16
N ASP A 14 17.82 1.30 3.80
CA ASP A 14 19.07 1.14 3.08
C ASP A 14 18.94 0.05 2.00
N GLY A 15 19.80 0.13 0.99
CA GLY A 15 19.74 -0.75 -0.18
C GLY A 15 19.81 -2.24 0.16
N PRO A 16 20.78 -2.70 0.97
CA PRO A 16 20.84 -4.10 1.42
C PRO A 16 19.59 -4.56 2.17
N LYS A 17 19.06 -3.76 3.11
CA LYS A 17 17.81 -4.08 3.82
C LYS A 17 16.63 -4.21 2.86
N TRP A 18 16.50 -3.29 1.91
CA TRP A 18 15.47 -3.33 0.88
C TRP A 18 15.57 -4.59 0.02
N ARG A 19 16.78 -4.91 -0.46
CA ARG A 19 17.06 -6.12 -1.24
C ARG A 19 16.71 -7.38 -0.47
N ASP A 20 17.23 -7.51 0.75
CA ASP A 20 17.10 -8.72 1.55
C ASP A 20 15.64 -8.94 2.00
N PHE A 21 14.90 -7.86 2.23
CA PHE A 21 13.46 -7.94 2.43
C PHE A 21 12.77 -8.61 1.24
N TYR A 22 12.98 -8.13 0.01
CA TYR A 22 12.32 -8.71 -1.15
C TYR A 22 12.84 -10.10 -1.52
N PHE A 23 14.10 -10.41 -1.24
CA PHE A 23 14.61 -11.78 -1.34
C PHE A 23 13.85 -12.73 -0.42
N ARG A 24 13.67 -12.32 0.85
CA ARG A 24 12.87 -13.09 1.80
C ARG A 24 11.42 -13.21 1.35
N MET A 25 10.82 -12.14 0.82
CA MET A 25 9.46 -12.20 0.26
C MET A 25 9.38 -13.18 -0.91
N ALA A 26 10.37 -13.19 -1.81
CA ALA A 26 10.44 -14.13 -2.91
C ALA A 26 10.43 -15.58 -2.41
N ASP A 27 11.28 -15.90 -1.44
CA ASP A 27 11.50 -17.27 -1.01
C ASP A 27 10.43 -17.81 -0.05
N GLU A 28 9.88 -16.95 0.82
CA GLU A 28 9.09 -17.39 1.98
C GLU A 28 7.64 -16.89 1.96
N ALA A 29 7.34 -15.74 1.34
CA ALA A 29 6.03 -15.12 1.48
C ALA A 29 5.01 -15.69 0.46
N PRO A 30 3.80 -16.09 0.92
CA PRO A 30 2.74 -16.59 0.05
C PRO A 30 1.94 -15.43 -0.58
N VAL A 31 2.63 -14.52 -1.26
CA VAL A 31 2.04 -13.42 -2.04
C VAL A 31 2.12 -13.75 -3.53
N ASP A 32 1.12 -13.32 -4.29
CA ASP A 32 1.00 -13.62 -5.72
C ASP A 32 1.62 -12.51 -6.58
N ARG A 33 1.48 -11.25 -6.12
CA ARG A 33 1.95 -10.05 -6.82
C ARG A 33 2.81 -9.19 -5.91
N VAL A 34 3.84 -8.57 -6.46
CA VAL A 34 4.72 -7.63 -5.76
C VAL A 34 4.86 -6.35 -6.57
N ILE A 35 4.54 -5.22 -5.94
CA ILE A 35 4.78 -3.88 -6.48
C ILE A 35 6.15 -3.40 -5.99
N LEU A 36 7.04 -3.03 -6.91
CA LEU A 36 8.42 -2.62 -6.65
C LEU A 36 8.68 -1.18 -7.11
N GLY A 37 9.64 -0.52 -6.46
CA GLY A 37 10.12 0.81 -6.86
C GLY A 37 9.95 1.85 -5.75
N GLU A 38 10.43 3.06 -6.03
CA GLU A 38 10.32 4.20 -5.11
C GLU A 38 9.12 5.08 -5.51
N THR A 39 8.04 4.97 -4.74
CA THR A 39 6.78 5.69 -5.01
C THR A 39 6.75 7.11 -4.40
N VAL A 40 7.50 7.36 -3.33
CA VAL A 40 7.29 8.51 -2.44
C VAL A 40 8.18 9.70 -2.78
N CYS A 41 9.47 9.49 -3.01
CA CYS A 41 10.44 10.57 -3.21
C CYS A 41 11.54 10.17 -4.20
N SER A 42 11.53 10.82 -5.36
CA SER A 42 12.51 10.63 -6.45
C SER A 42 13.97 10.64 -6.01
N LYS A 43 14.32 11.39 -4.95
CA LYS A 43 15.69 11.44 -4.40
C LYS A 43 16.18 10.09 -3.85
N ARG A 44 15.28 9.17 -3.51
CA ARG A 44 15.63 7.88 -2.86
C ARG A 44 15.95 6.76 -3.85
N GLN A 45 15.64 6.95 -5.14
CA GLN A 45 15.77 5.92 -6.19
C GLN A 45 17.15 5.24 -6.21
N HIS A 46 18.23 6.02 -6.09
CA HIS A 46 19.61 5.52 -6.14
C HIS A 46 19.97 4.52 -5.02
N PHE A 47 19.19 4.45 -3.93
CA PHE A 47 19.41 3.45 -2.88
C PHE A 47 18.99 2.04 -3.31
N ILE A 48 17.97 1.94 -4.16
CA ILE A 48 17.39 0.65 -4.58
C ILE A 48 17.85 0.24 -5.97
N GLU A 49 18.17 1.20 -6.85
CA GLU A 49 18.53 0.99 -8.25
C GLU A 49 19.57 -0.12 -8.49
N PRO A 50 20.67 -0.24 -7.71
CA PRO A 50 21.65 -1.32 -7.90
C PRO A 50 21.11 -2.74 -7.68
N TYR A 51 19.95 -2.88 -7.01
CA TYR A 51 19.41 -4.16 -6.56
C TYR A 51 18.12 -4.55 -7.29
N VAL A 52 17.50 -3.64 -8.05
CA VAL A 52 16.17 -3.88 -8.65
C VAL A 52 16.19 -5.10 -9.57
N ALA A 53 17.18 -5.24 -10.45
CA ALA A 53 17.26 -6.36 -11.40
C ALA A 53 17.30 -7.72 -10.68
N ASP A 54 18.20 -7.88 -9.71
CA ASP A 54 18.33 -9.12 -8.93
C ASP A 54 17.05 -9.45 -8.15
N VAL A 55 16.38 -8.43 -7.60
CA VAL A 55 15.11 -8.59 -6.88
C VAL A 55 13.99 -9.03 -7.80
N VAL A 56 13.86 -8.41 -8.97
CA VAL A 56 12.88 -8.78 -10.00
C VAL A 56 13.09 -10.24 -10.41
N GLU A 57 14.30 -10.62 -10.82
CA GLU A 57 14.62 -11.98 -11.26
C GLU A 57 14.26 -13.02 -10.19
N ARG A 58 14.61 -12.76 -8.93
CA ARG A 58 14.32 -13.70 -7.83
C ARG A 58 12.84 -13.84 -7.55
N LEU A 59 12.08 -12.73 -7.58
CA LEU A 59 10.63 -12.75 -7.39
C LEU A 59 9.94 -13.54 -8.49
N GLU A 60 10.32 -13.32 -9.75
CA GLU A 60 9.75 -14.03 -10.90
C GLU A 60 10.12 -15.52 -10.89
N ARG A 61 11.37 -15.86 -10.54
CA ARG A 61 11.80 -17.25 -10.35
C ARG A 61 11.00 -17.95 -9.25
N ALA A 62 10.55 -17.21 -8.24
CA ALA A 62 9.66 -17.71 -7.19
C ALA A 62 8.17 -17.71 -7.59
N GLY A 63 7.85 -17.42 -8.86
CA GLY A 63 6.50 -17.47 -9.43
C GLY A 63 5.64 -16.24 -9.12
N LYS A 64 6.22 -15.12 -8.69
CA LYS A 64 5.49 -13.90 -8.34
C LYS A 64 5.37 -12.97 -9.52
N SER A 65 4.20 -12.35 -9.70
CA SER A 65 4.00 -11.29 -10.68
C SER A 65 4.62 -9.99 -10.18
N VAL A 66 5.51 -9.38 -10.95
CA VAL A 66 6.17 -8.11 -10.61
C VAL A 66 5.52 -6.94 -11.36
N VAL A 67 5.29 -5.84 -10.64
CA VAL A 67 4.80 -4.57 -11.18
C VAL A 67 5.71 -3.45 -10.71
N ILE A 68 6.05 -2.50 -11.59
CA ILE A 68 6.91 -1.36 -11.25
C ILE A 68 6.04 -0.13 -10.92
N SER A 69 6.27 0.44 -9.75
CA SER A 69 5.58 1.64 -9.28
C SER A 69 6.18 2.91 -9.87
N SER A 70 5.31 3.83 -10.26
CA SER A 70 5.67 5.21 -10.60
C SER A 70 5.63 6.13 -9.37
N LEU A 71 6.17 7.35 -9.53
CA LEU A 71 6.12 8.39 -8.50
C LEU A 71 4.68 8.87 -8.24
N ALA A 72 4.36 9.09 -6.96
CA ALA A 72 3.03 9.53 -6.53
C ALA A 72 2.80 11.03 -6.52
N LEU A 73 3.86 11.83 -6.67
CA LEU A 73 3.77 13.27 -6.76
C LEU A 73 4.90 13.81 -7.63
N VAL A 74 4.56 14.19 -8.86
CA VAL A 74 5.52 14.71 -9.84
C VAL A 74 5.49 16.24 -9.81
N THR A 75 6.57 16.85 -9.30
CA THR A 75 6.65 18.31 -9.09
C THR A 75 7.75 18.99 -9.87
N LEU A 76 8.68 18.22 -10.43
CA LEU A 76 9.89 18.73 -11.07
C LEU A 76 10.06 18.08 -12.44
N GLU A 77 10.67 18.81 -13.38
CA GLU A 77 10.88 18.32 -14.74
C GLU A 77 11.68 17.00 -14.78
N ARG A 78 12.68 16.86 -13.90
CA ARG A 78 13.42 15.59 -13.77
C ARG A 78 12.54 14.42 -13.34
N GLU A 79 11.52 14.66 -12.52
CA GLU A 79 10.59 13.62 -12.05
C GLU A 79 9.65 13.22 -13.19
N SER A 80 9.20 14.18 -14.00
CA SER A 80 8.43 13.90 -15.22
C SER A 80 9.23 13.05 -16.22
N ARG A 81 10.54 13.31 -16.39
CA ARG A 81 11.42 12.48 -17.23
C ARG A 81 11.57 11.07 -16.67
N ILE A 82 11.79 10.90 -15.36
CA ILE A 82 11.84 9.58 -14.73
C ILE A 82 10.56 8.76 -15.00
N VAL A 83 9.39 9.38 -14.83
CA VAL A 83 8.10 8.69 -15.08
C VAL A 83 7.94 8.35 -16.56
N LYS A 84 8.32 9.25 -17.47
CA LYS A 84 8.27 9.01 -18.91
C LYS A 84 9.21 7.87 -19.31
N ASP A 85 10.46 7.91 -18.87
CA ASP A 85 11.45 6.87 -19.15
C ASP A 85 10.97 5.51 -18.63
N LEU A 86 10.44 5.44 -17.40
CA LEU A 86 9.83 4.23 -16.86
C LEU A 86 8.74 3.66 -17.78
N ILE A 87 7.84 4.52 -18.28
CA ILE A 87 6.74 4.11 -19.17
C ILE A 87 7.26 3.61 -20.53
N GLU A 88 8.29 4.26 -21.07
CA GLU A 88 8.85 3.94 -22.39
C GLU A 88 9.74 2.70 -22.36
N THR A 89 10.45 2.43 -21.25
CA THR A 89 11.47 1.37 -21.21
C THR A 89 11.11 0.16 -20.35
N SER A 90 10.09 0.24 -19.49
CA SER A 90 9.72 -0.91 -18.63
C SER A 90 9.08 -2.02 -19.46
N ASP A 91 9.64 -3.23 -19.36
CA ASP A 91 9.01 -4.46 -19.88
C ASP A 91 7.94 -5.01 -18.93
N HIS A 92 7.88 -4.52 -17.69
CA HIS A 92 6.93 -4.95 -16.67
C HIS A 92 5.67 -4.07 -16.66
N PRO A 93 4.52 -4.58 -16.19
CA PRO A 93 3.37 -3.75 -15.88
C PRO A 93 3.73 -2.61 -14.93
N ILE A 94 3.07 -1.47 -15.08
CA ILE A 94 3.33 -0.27 -14.28
C ILE A 94 2.13 0.01 -13.38
N GLU A 95 2.40 0.37 -12.13
CA GLU A 95 1.42 1.00 -11.24
C GLU A 95 1.55 2.53 -11.30
N VAL A 96 0.50 3.18 -11.81
CA VAL A 96 0.42 4.64 -11.87
C VAL A 96 -0.08 5.20 -10.54
N ASN A 97 0.69 6.11 -9.94
CA ASN A 97 0.39 6.72 -8.65
C ASN A 97 0.12 8.25 -8.74
N ASP A 98 0.23 8.84 -9.93
CA ASP A 98 -0.03 10.26 -10.19
C ASP A 98 -0.77 10.43 -11.53
N LEU A 99 -1.69 11.38 -11.62
CA LEU A 99 -2.50 11.61 -12.84
C LEU A 99 -1.65 12.03 -14.06
N SER A 100 -0.47 12.63 -13.84
CA SER A 100 0.46 12.95 -14.93
C SER A 100 0.97 11.69 -15.64
N ALA A 101 1.12 10.57 -14.93
CA ALA A 101 1.51 9.29 -15.52
C ALA A 101 0.38 8.70 -16.39
N ILE A 102 -0.88 8.92 -16.02
CA ILE A 102 -2.06 8.43 -16.78
C ILE A 102 -2.09 9.05 -18.18
N GLY A 103 -1.73 10.33 -18.31
CA GLY A 103 -1.62 10.99 -19.61
C GLY A 103 -0.50 10.43 -20.49
N LEU A 104 0.57 9.93 -19.88
CA LEU A 104 1.75 9.40 -20.57
C LEU A 104 1.61 7.93 -20.96
N ILE A 105 0.98 7.11 -20.11
CA ILE A 105 0.86 5.66 -20.32
C ILE A 105 -0.16 5.28 -21.40
N GLN A 106 -1.09 6.20 -21.70
CA GLN A 106 -2.12 6.04 -22.74
C GLN A 106 -2.86 4.70 -22.60
N ASP A 107 -3.08 3.97 -23.71
CA ASP A 107 -3.85 2.73 -23.73
C ASP A 107 -3.04 1.49 -23.31
N ARG A 108 -1.79 1.65 -22.86
CA ARG A 108 -1.00 0.53 -22.31
C ARG A 108 -1.67 0.04 -21.03
N ARG A 109 -1.90 -1.28 -20.93
CA ARG A 109 -2.44 -1.90 -19.72
C ARG A 109 -1.59 -1.58 -18.50
N HIS A 110 -2.25 -1.11 -17.44
CA HIS A 110 -1.58 -0.67 -16.23
C HIS A 110 -2.46 -0.81 -14.99
N LEU A 111 -1.82 -0.75 -13.83
CA LEU A 111 -2.49 -0.70 -12.54
C LEU A 111 -2.61 0.75 -12.10
N VAL A 112 -3.67 1.07 -11.36
CA VAL A 112 -3.82 2.36 -10.66
C VAL A 112 -3.60 2.11 -9.17
N GLY A 113 -2.61 2.79 -8.59
CA GLY A 113 -2.27 2.64 -7.18
C GLY A 113 -3.20 3.45 -6.25
N PRO A 114 -3.13 3.21 -4.93
CA PRO A 114 -4.03 3.80 -3.92
C PRO A 114 -3.83 5.31 -3.72
N LEU A 115 -2.81 5.90 -4.35
CA LEU A 115 -2.49 7.33 -4.27
C LEU A 115 -3.23 8.15 -5.35
N VAL A 116 -3.92 7.47 -6.28
CA VAL A 116 -4.89 8.09 -7.19
C VAL A 116 -6.28 8.02 -6.56
N ASN A 117 -6.92 9.18 -6.41
CA ASN A 117 -8.18 9.33 -5.68
C ASN A 117 -9.41 8.79 -6.45
N VAL A 118 -9.58 7.46 -6.48
CA VAL A 118 -10.74 6.79 -7.08
C VAL A 118 -11.84 6.59 -6.03
N TYR A 119 -12.69 7.61 -5.85
CA TYR A 119 -13.75 7.58 -4.81
C TYR A 119 -15.14 7.19 -5.29
N ASN A 120 -15.33 6.93 -6.58
CA ASN A 120 -16.64 6.60 -7.14
C ASN A 120 -16.52 5.79 -8.44
N GLY A 121 -17.61 5.12 -8.80
CA GLY A 121 -17.70 4.28 -10.00
C GLY A 121 -17.46 5.02 -11.32
N PRO A 122 -17.96 6.26 -11.53
CA PRO A 122 -17.61 7.05 -12.71
C PRO A 122 -16.11 7.24 -12.92
N THR A 123 -15.35 7.55 -11.86
CA THR A 123 -13.88 7.65 -11.93
C THR A 123 -13.25 6.30 -12.25
N ALA A 124 -13.69 5.21 -11.61
CA ALA A 124 -13.17 3.87 -11.89
C ALA A 124 -13.41 3.46 -13.36
N ARG A 125 -14.61 3.70 -13.90
CA ARG A 125 -14.93 3.48 -15.33
C ARG A 125 -14.06 4.30 -16.27
N LEU A 126 -13.81 5.56 -15.93
CA LEU A 126 -12.95 6.43 -16.74
C LEU A 126 -11.54 5.86 -16.85
N LEU A 127 -10.97 5.40 -15.74
CA LEU A 127 -9.63 4.81 -15.70
C LEU A 127 -9.59 3.48 -16.45
N ALA A 128 -10.59 2.62 -16.25
CA ALA A 128 -10.70 1.37 -16.99
C ALA A 128 -10.76 1.57 -18.51
N ARG A 129 -11.50 2.58 -18.98
CA ARG A 129 -11.55 2.96 -20.40
C ARG A 129 -10.21 3.49 -20.94
N ARG A 130 -9.30 3.89 -20.05
CA ARG A 130 -7.92 4.29 -20.40
C ARG A 130 -6.90 3.19 -20.16
N GLY A 131 -7.33 1.93 -20.05
CA GLY A 131 -6.41 0.80 -19.95
C GLY A 131 -6.04 0.37 -18.54
N ALA A 132 -6.65 0.95 -17.50
CA ALA A 132 -6.49 0.43 -16.14
C ALA A 132 -7.15 -0.96 -16.03
N ASP A 133 -6.36 -2.01 -15.81
CA ASP A 133 -6.85 -3.38 -15.65
C ASP A 133 -7.06 -3.77 -14.17
N ARG A 134 -6.45 -2.99 -13.27
CA ARG A 134 -6.66 -3.07 -11.83
C ARG A 134 -6.58 -1.71 -11.17
N ILE A 135 -7.41 -1.51 -10.15
CA ILE A 135 -7.46 -0.28 -9.36
C ILE A 135 -7.38 -0.64 -7.88
N CYS A 136 -6.28 -0.24 -7.23
CA CYS A 136 -6.20 -0.23 -5.78
C CYS A 136 -6.95 0.99 -5.26
N LEU A 137 -8.05 0.75 -4.55
CA LEU A 137 -8.90 1.82 -4.04
C LEU A 137 -8.22 2.58 -2.89
N PRO A 138 -8.50 3.88 -2.74
CA PRO A 138 -8.03 4.66 -1.59
C PRO A 138 -8.45 4.01 -0.26
N PRO A 139 -7.53 3.86 0.70
CA PRO A 139 -7.76 3.10 1.93
C PRO A 139 -8.78 3.73 2.90
N GLU A 140 -9.10 5.00 2.72
CA GLU A 140 -10.07 5.75 3.52
C GLU A 140 -11.53 5.54 3.11
N LEU A 141 -11.78 4.80 2.03
CA LEU A 141 -13.14 4.51 1.57
C LEU A 141 -13.87 3.57 2.54
N PRO A 142 -15.12 3.88 2.93
CA PRO A 142 -15.95 2.94 3.66
C PRO A 142 -16.42 1.80 2.77
N PHE A 143 -16.77 0.66 3.39
CA PHE A 143 -17.22 -0.54 2.70
C PHE A 143 -18.34 -0.28 1.70
N ARG A 144 -19.31 0.56 2.08
CA ARG A 144 -20.43 0.93 1.21
C ARG A 144 -19.94 1.52 -0.11
N SER A 145 -18.98 2.45 -0.06
CA SER A 145 -18.42 3.06 -1.27
C SER A 145 -17.63 2.06 -2.10
N ILE A 146 -16.86 1.16 -1.46
CA ILE A 146 -16.15 0.07 -2.13
C ILE A 146 -17.15 -0.82 -2.90
N ALA A 147 -18.24 -1.24 -2.26
CA ALA A 147 -19.26 -2.08 -2.86
C ALA A 147 -20.00 -1.37 -4.01
N GLU A 148 -20.32 -0.08 -3.86
CA GLU A 148 -20.92 0.73 -4.92
C GLU A 148 -19.98 0.86 -6.13
N ILE A 149 -18.67 1.07 -5.92
CA ILE A 149 -17.67 1.10 -7.00
C ILE A 149 -17.58 -0.26 -7.68
N ALA A 150 -17.52 -1.35 -6.92
CA ALA A 150 -17.42 -2.71 -7.46
C ALA A 150 -18.62 -3.07 -8.36
N ALA A 151 -19.83 -2.70 -7.96
CA ALA A 151 -21.03 -2.87 -8.77
C ALA A 151 -20.99 -2.05 -10.08
N ASP A 152 -20.33 -0.89 -10.05
CA ASP A 152 -20.23 0.05 -11.18
C ASP A 152 -19.19 -0.37 -12.24
N VAL A 153 -18.22 -1.21 -11.87
CA VAL A 153 -17.13 -1.72 -12.72
C VAL A 153 -16.87 -3.23 -12.52
N PRO A 154 -17.84 -4.11 -12.81
CA PRO A 154 -17.72 -5.55 -12.52
C PRO A 154 -16.58 -6.26 -13.27
N ASP A 155 -16.13 -5.68 -14.39
CA ASP A 155 -15.06 -6.25 -15.23
C ASP A 155 -13.65 -5.76 -14.87
N VAL A 156 -13.52 -4.86 -13.88
CA VAL A 156 -12.23 -4.28 -13.46
C VAL A 156 -11.80 -4.93 -12.16
N ALA A 157 -10.55 -5.39 -12.08
CA ALA A 157 -10.04 -5.92 -10.83
C ALA A 157 -9.89 -4.79 -9.80
N LEU A 158 -10.66 -4.84 -8.72
CA LEU A 158 -10.52 -3.91 -7.61
C LEU A 158 -9.69 -4.54 -6.50
N GLU A 159 -8.83 -3.72 -5.91
CA GLU A 159 -7.92 -4.10 -4.84
C GLU A 159 -8.10 -3.19 -3.63
N VAL A 160 -8.02 -3.77 -2.42
CA VAL A 160 -8.14 -3.03 -1.15
C VAL A 160 -6.91 -3.29 -0.30
N LEU A 161 -6.35 -2.22 0.28
CA LEU A 161 -5.30 -2.32 1.29
C LEU A 161 -5.88 -2.87 2.58
N VAL A 162 -5.44 -4.06 3.01
CA VAL A 162 -5.97 -4.75 4.20
C VAL A 162 -5.01 -4.75 5.38
N PHE A 163 -3.73 -4.44 5.15
CA PHE A 163 -2.71 -4.37 6.19
C PHE A 163 -1.71 -3.23 6.01
N GLY A 164 -1.35 -2.60 7.12
CA GLY A 164 -0.22 -1.67 7.25
C GLY A 164 -0.64 -0.21 7.41
N ARG A 165 0.32 0.69 7.54
CA ARG A 165 0.03 2.14 7.67
C ARG A 165 -0.60 2.68 6.39
N LEU A 166 -1.64 3.48 6.55
CA LEU A 166 -2.38 4.09 5.46
C LEU A 166 -1.63 5.33 4.95
N PRO A 167 -1.35 5.42 3.63
CA PRO A 167 -0.78 6.63 3.05
C PRO A 167 -1.87 7.71 2.92
N LEU A 168 -1.90 8.67 3.85
CA LEU A 168 -2.99 9.65 3.96
C LEU A 168 -2.76 10.91 3.11
N ALA A 169 -1.51 11.35 2.97
CA ALA A 169 -1.19 12.53 2.17
C ALA A 169 0.25 12.51 1.69
N ILE A 170 0.50 13.19 0.56
CA ILE A 170 1.82 13.48 0.03
C ILE A 170 1.95 14.97 -0.28
N SER A 171 3.12 15.56 -0.02
CA SER A 171 3.37 16.99 -0.19
C SER A 171 4.64 17.28 -0.96
N ALA A 172 4.69 18.42 -1.67
CA ALA A 172 5.94 18.89 -2.27
C ALA A 172 7.02 19.23 -1.19
N ARG A 173 6.61 19.45 0.06
CA ARG A 173 7.50 19.77 1.19
C ARG A 173 7.73 18.54 2.08
N CYS A 174 8.97 18.33 2.48
CA CYS A 174 9.35 17.22 3.35
C CYS A 174 9.13 17.59 4.82
N ALA A 175 7.98 17.21 5.39
CA ALA A 175 7.66 17.46 6.80
C ALA A 175 8.64 16.76 7.74
N HIS A 176 9.16 15.60 7.33
CA HIS A 176 10.16 14.87 8.09
C HIS A 176 11.51 15.63 8.14
N ALA A 177 11.99 16.18 7.02
CA ALA A 177 13.17 17.04 7.04
C ALA A 177 12.96 18.26 7.95
N ARG A 178 11.78 18.89 7.85
CA ARG A 178 11.42 20.07 8.64
C ARG A 178 11.42 19.78 10.14
N SER A 179 10.92 18.62 10.58
CA SER A 179 10.92 18.26 12.01
C SER A 179 12.33 18.14 12.60
N LYS A 180 13.34 17.98 11.73
CA LYS A 180 14.77 17.89 12.09
C LYS A 180 15.53 19.18 11.72
N GLY A 181 14.83 20.29 11.46
CA GLY A 181 15.45 21.59 11.12
C GLY A 181 16.08 21.65 9.72
N ARG A 182 15.71 20.73 8.82
CA ARG A 182 16.23 20.65 7.44
C ARG A 182 15.17 21.02 6.41
N ILE A 183 15.61 21.34 5.19
CA ILE A 183 14.74 21.51 4.01
C ILE A 183 14.82 20.28 3.10
N LYS A 184 13.83 20.09 2.21
CA LYS A 184 13.77 18.90 1.31
C LYS A 184 15.04 18.74 0.47
N ASP A 185 15.56 19.84 -0.08
CA ASP A 185 16.71 19.82 -0.99
C ASP A 185 17.97 19.33 -0.28
N ASN A 186 18.19 19.74 0.97
CA ASN A 186 19.28 19.27 1.83
C ASN A 186 18.77 18.46 3.03
N CYS A 187 17.85 17.52 2.80
CA CYS A 187 17.28 16.70 3.89
C CYS A 187 18.29 15.69 4.47
N GLN A 188 19.37 15.42 3.73
CA GLN A 188 20.38 14.38 4.05
C GLN A 188 19.74 13.03 4.37
N PHE A 189 18.64 12.71 3.67
CA PHE A 189 17.94 11.42 3.79
C PHE A 189 17.50 11.05 5.22
N VAL A 190 17.24 12.06 6.07
CA VAL A 190 16.92 11.85 7.50
C VAL A 190 15.76 10.89 7.76
N CYS A 191 14.85 10.74 6.81
CA CYS A 191 13.75 9.77 6.92
C CYS A 191 14.21 8.30 6.94
N GLY A 192 15.47 8.01 6.63
CA GLY A 192 16.05 6.67 6.78
C GLY A 192 16.43 6.33 8.21
N ASP A 193 16.47 7.31 9.13
CA ASP A 193 16.72 7.08 10.55
C ASP A 193 15.50 6.39 11.22
N GLU A 194 14.32 6.48 10.60
CA GLU A 194 13.07 5.89 11.07
C GLU A 194 12.51 4.89 10.05
N PRO A 195 12.88 3.60 10.12
CA PRO A 195 12.52 2.60 9.10
C PRO A 195 11.02 2.28 9.02
N ASP A 196 10.24 2.66 10.04
CA ASP A 196 8.77 2.59 10.02
C ASP A 196 8.12 4.00 10.17
N GLY A 197 8.90 5.03 9.84
CA GLY A 197 8.53 6.43 9.89
C GLY A 197 8.57 7.06 11.30
N LEU A 198 8.55 8.40 11.34
CA LEU A 198 8.63 9.18 12.58
C LEU A 198 7.24 9.39 13.19
N PRO A 199 6.94 8.86 14.39
CA PRO A 199 5.67 9.10 15.06
C PRO A 199 5.52 10.56 15.50
N ILE A 200 4.38 11.15 15.18
CA ILE A 200 4.01 12.51 15.57
C ILE A 200 2.92 12.46 16.62
N LYS A 201 3.08 13.32 17.62
CA LYS A 201 2.13 13.47 18.73
C LYS A 201 1.36 14.79 18.60
N THR A 202 0.11 14.78 19.06
CA THR A 202 -0.68 15.99 19.28
C THR A 202 -0.08 16.82 20.42
N LEU A 203 -0.62 18.03 20.65
CA LEU A 203 -0.26 18.85 21.82
C LEU A 203 -0.56 18.11 23.14
N ASP A 204 -1.61 17.29 23.15
CA ASP A 204 -1.98 16.41 24.28
C ASP A 204 -1.16 15.12 24.33
N ARG A 205 -0.05 15.05 23.57
CA ARG A 205 0.90 13.92 23.51
C ARG A 205 0.30 12.60 23.01
N GLN A 206 -0.83 12.63 22.34
CA GLN A 206 -1.44 11.45 21.73
C GLN A 206 -0.78 11.15 20.39
N SER A 207 -0.37 9.90 20.18
CA SER A 207 0.15 9.47 18.87
C SER A 207 -0.95 9.56 17.83
N PHE A 208 -0.68 10.25 16.71
CA PHE A 208 -1.70 10.58 15.73
C PHE A 208 -1.30 10.17 14.31
N LEU A 209 -0.13 10.62 13.85
CA LEU A 209 0.35 10.39 12.49
C LEU A 209 1.79 9.90 12.50
N VAL A 210 2.25 9.42 11.35
CA VAL A 210 3.64 9.08 11.09
C VAL A 210 4.14 9.88 9.88
N LEU A 211 5.35 10.43 9.96
CA LEU A 211 6.01 11.10 8.84
C LEU A 211 7.02 10.17 8.17
N ASN A 212 6.97 10.12 6.85
CA ASN A 212 7.92 9.42 6.00
C ASN A 212 8.36 10.36 4.86
N GLY A 213 9.36 11.20 5.12
CA GLY A 213 9.80 12.19 4.16
C GLY A 213 8.71 13.21 3.81
N VAL A 214 8.21 13.13 2.58
CA VAL A 214 7.13 13.96 2.03
C VAL A 214 5.73 13.39 2.26
N GLN A 215 5.65 12.15 2.76
CA GLN A 215 4.41 11.44 3.00
C GLN A 215 4.00 11.52 4.47
N THR A 216 2.70 11.70 4.69
CA THR A 216 2.04 11.59 6.00
C THR A 216 1.20 10.32 6.00
N MET A 217 1.36 9.50 7.03
CA MET A 217 0.70 8.21 7.16
C MET A 217 -0.06 8.10 8.49
N SER A 218 -0.96 7.12 8.59
CA SER A 218 -1.63 6.81 9.85
C SER A 218 -0.65 6.30 10.92
N HIS A 219 -0.90 6.67 12.18
CA HIS A 219 -0.17 6.06 13.30
C HIS A 219 -0.62 4.62 13.60
N THR A 220 -1.86 4.26 13.29
CA THR A 220 -2.33 2.88 13.34
C THR A 220 -2.02 2.17 12.03
N CYS A 221 -1.88 0.85 12.07
CA CYS A 221 -1.93 0.00 10.90
C CYS A 221 -3.37 -0.42 10.64
N GLN A 222 -3.84 -0.30 9.40
CA GLN A 222 -5.08 -0.94 9.01
C GLN A 222 -4.93 -2.45 9.18
N LEU A 223 -5.97 -3.09 9.71
CA LEU A 223 -6.07 -4.54 9.81
C LEU A 223 -7.50 -4.97 9.51
N LEU A 224 -7.72 -5.49 8.30
CA LEU A 224 -9.01 -5.99 7.82
C LEU A 224 -8.96 -7.51 7.70
N LEU A 225 -9.26 -8.22 8.79
CA LEU A 225 -9.33 -9.68 8.83
C LEU A 225 -10.78 -10.17 8.83
N SER A 226 -11.61 -9.56 9.68
CA SER A 226 -13.03 -9.92 9.82
C SER A 226 -13.85 -9.47 8.62
N GLU A 227 -13.34 -8.47 7.91
CA GLU A 227 -13.93 -7.78 6.77
C GLU A 227 -13.58 -8.46 5.42
N LEU A 228 -12.64 -9.41 5.40
CA LEU A 228 -12.22 -10.07 4.14
C LEU A 228 -13.38 -10.75 3.43
N LYS A 229 -14.25 -11.44 4.18
CA LYS A 229 -15.39 -12.17 3.60
C LYS A 229 -16.40 -11.24 2.93
N GLU A 230 -16.77 -10.14 3.60
CA GLU A 230 -17.74 -9.18 3.02
C GLU A 230 -17.14 -8.42 1.84
N LEU A 231 -15.82 -8.17 1.83
CA LEU A 231 -15.12 -7.65 0.66
C LEU A 231 -15.16 -8.63 -0.52
N GLN A 232 -14.92 -9.93 -0.28
CA GLN A 232 -15.04 -10.97 -1.31
C GLN A 232 -16.47 -11.07 -1.86
N GLU A 233 -17.48 -11.03 -1.00
CA GLU A 233 -18.89 -11.04 -1.39
C GLU A 233 -19.28 -9.81 -2.22
N ALA A 234 -18.61 -8.66 -2.00
CA ALA A 234 -18.74 -7.46 -2.82
C ALA A 234 -17.94 -7.50 -4.14
N GLY A 235 -17.27 -8.61 -4.46
CA GLY A 235 -16.49 -8.77 -5.69
C GLY A 235 -15.01 -8.39 -5.58
N ILE A 236 -14.53 -7.96 -4.41
CA ILE A 236 -13.13 -7.62 -4.17
C ILE A 236 -12.33 -8.89 -3.93
N ASN A 237 -11.44 -9.23 -4.86
CA ASN A 237 -10.63 -10.45 -4.79
C ASN A 237 -9.14 -10.19 -4.68
N ALA A 238 -8.70 -8.93 -4.63
CA ALA A 238 -7.31 -8.56 -4.46
C ALA A 238 -7.11 -7.79 -3.15
N PHE A 239 -6.18 -8.27 -2.33
CA PHE A 239 -5.91 -7.69 -1.01
C PHE A 239 -4.44 -7.29 -0.89
N ARG A 240 -4.19 -6.02 -0.60
CA ARG A 240 -2.85 -5.44 -0.52
C ARG A 240 -2.33 -5.38 0.90
N LEU A 241 -1.10 -5.87 1.07
CA LEU A 241 -0.30 -5.74 2.28
C LEU A 241 0.74 -4.63 2.05
N SER A 242 0.72 -3.59 2.87
CA SER A 242 1.71 -2.51 2.83
C SER A 242 2.92 -2.88 3.70
N PRO A 243 4.15 -2.99 3.15
CA PRO A 243 5.34 -3.33 3.92
C PRO A 243 5.54 -2.44 5.15
N GLN A 244 5.81 -3.04 6.30
CA GLN A 244 6.21 -2.38 7.55
C GLN A 244 7.53 -2.99 8.04
N ASP A 245 8.22 -2.32 8.97
CA ASP A 245 9.45 -2.87 9.58
C ASP A 245 9.14 -3.96 10.63
N CYS A 246 8.60 -5.09 10.16
CA CYS A 246 8.21 -6.25 10.95
C CYS A 246 8.32 -7.55 10.14
N ASP A 247 7.92 -8.69 10.71
CA ASP A 247 7.93 -9.96 9.98
C ASP A 247 6.78 -10.06 8.96
N MET A 248 6.99 -9.42 7.80
CA MET A 248 6.01 -9.43 6.70
C MET A 248 5.75 -10.82 6.10
N THR A 249 6.69 -11.79 6.23
CA THR A 249 6.44 -13.17 5.76
C THR A 249 5.37 -13.84 6.62
N ARG A 250 5.45 -13.62 7.93
CA ARG A 250 4.46 -14.11 8.90
C ARG A 250 3.13 -13.41 8.69
N ILE A 251 3.12 -12.09 8.49
CA ILE A 251 1.89 -11.36 8.15
C ILE A 251 1.23 -11.94 6.89
N ALA A 252 1.97 -12.10 5.79
CA ALA A 252 1.44 -12.64 4.54
C ALA A 252 0.90 -14.07 4.72
N SER A 253 1.58 -14.90 5.50
CA SER A 253 1.14 -16.26 5.82
C SER A 253 -0.17 -16.28 6.60
N ILE A 254 -0.34 -15.38 7.57
CA ILE A 254 -1.58 -15.26 8.34
C ILE A 254 -2.74 -14.82 7.45
N PHE A 255 -2.54 -13.83 6.57
CA PHE A 255 -3.57 -13.43 5.60
C PHE A 255 -3.92 -14.56 4.63
N ARG A 256 -2.93 -15.34 4.18
CA ARG A 256 -3.20 -16.51 3.33
C ARG A 256 -4.03 -17.56 4.07
N ALA A 257 -3.70 -17.85 5.33
CA ALA A 257 -4.44 -18.77 6.18
C ALA A 257 -5.88 -18.29 6.46
N MET A 258 -6.09 -16.98 6.62
CA MET A 258 -7.43 -16.40 6.73
C MET A 258 -8.24 -16.58 5.45
N LEU A 259 -7.65 -16.31 4.28
CA LEU A 259 -8.31 -16.47 2.99
C LEU A 259 -8.64 -17.94 2.65
N SER A 260 -7.87 -18.90 3.17
CA SER A 260 -8.17 -20.33 3.06
C SER A 260 -9.12 -20.86 4.14
N GLY A 261 -9.51 -20.03 5.11
CA GLY A 261 -10.35 -20.45 6.24
C GLY A 261 -9.64 -21.36 7.26
N SER A 262 -8.31 -21.41 7.24
CA SER A 262 -7.49 -22.26 8.11
C SER A 262 -7.29 -21.67 9.51
N VAL A 263 -7.53 -20.37 9.69
CA VAL A 263 -7.42 -19.67 10.98
C VAL A 263 -8.60 -18.72 11.15
N GLY A 264 -9.03 -18.48 12.40
CA GLY A 264 -10.09 -17.52 12.72
C GLY A 264 -9.56 -16.08 12.88
N ALA A 265 -10.44 -15.08 12.73
CA ALA A 265 -10.05 -13.67 12.79
C ALA A 265 -9.41 -13.25 14.13
N ASP A 266 -9.93 -13.73 15.26
CA ASP A 266 -9.40 -13.40 16.60
C ASP A 266 -8.00 -13.97 16.80
N GLU A 267 -7.79 -15.22 16.39
CA GLU A 267 -6.48 -15.89 16.43
C GLU A 267 -5.48 -15.21 15.48
N ALA A 268 -5.88 -14.91 14.25
CA ALA A 268 -5.06 -14.16 13.29
C ALA A 268 -4.67 -12.78 13.82
N THR A 269 -5.59 -12.07 14.49
CA THR A 269 -5.31 -10.77 15.10
C THR A 269 -4.22 -10.88 16.16
N ALA A 270 -4.29 -11.91 17.03
CA ALA A 270 -3.26 -12.16 18.04
C ALA A 270 -1.91 -12.49 17.40
N LEU A 271 -1.88 -13.39 16.40
CA LEU A 271 -0.66 -13.78 15.69
C LEU A 271 0.00 -12.60 14.96
N ILE A 272 -0.81 -11.68 14.40
CA ILE A 272 -0.31 -10.44 13.79
C ILE A 272 0.23 -9.48 14.86
N GLY A 273 -0.40 -9.41 16.03
CA GLY A 273 0.11 -8.68 17.19
C GLY A 273 1.50 -9.17 17.61
N ASP A 274 1.74 -10.49 17.61
CA ASP A 274 3.06 -11.06 17.92
C ASP A 274 4.10 -10.76 16.83
N ALA A 275 3.68 -10.79 15.56
CA ALA A 275 4.55 -10.49 14.42
C ALA A 275 4.91 -9.00 14.31
N TYR A 276 4.05 -8.12 14.84
CA TYR A 276 4.29 -6.69 14.88
C TYR A 276 3.86 -6.04 16.22
N PRO A 277 4.61 -6.26 17.31
CA PRO A 277 4.18 -5.89 18.67
C PRO A 277 3.98 -4.40 18.93
N THR A 278 4.68 -3.54 18.18
CA THR A 278 4.58 -2.09 18.34
C THR A 278 3.41 -1.47 17.57
N ALA A 279 2.74 -2.25 16.70
CA ALA A 279 1.62 -1.75 15.93
C ALA A 279 0.37 -1.59 16.78
N LYS A 280 -0.37 -0.51 16.50
CA LYS A 280 -1.76 -0.36 16.92
C LYS A 280 -2.64 -0.56 15.70
N PHE A 281 -3.71 -1.34 15.82
CA PHE A 281 -4.57 -1.64 14.69
C PHE A 281 -5.79 -0.73 14.61
N SER A 282 -6.26 -0.50 13.39
CA SER A 282 -7.51 0.20 13.11
C SER A 282 -8.25 -0.43 11.92
N ASN A 283 -9.56 -0.28 11.89
CA ASN A 283 -10.43 -0.64 10.77
C ASN A 283 -11.56 0.40 10.57
N GLY A 284 -11.44 1.57 11.22
CA GLY A 284 -12.53 2.54 11.31
C GLY A 284 -13.03 3.06 9.97
N PHE A 285 -12.15 3.33 9.00
CA PHE A 285 -12.57 3.82 7.68
C PHE A 285 -13.54 2.87 6.98
N HIS A 286 -13.22 1.57 6.96
CA HIS A 286 -14.09 0.54 6.40
C HIS A 286 -15.51 0.58 6.98
N HIS A 287 -15.62 0.85 8.28
CA HIS A 287 -16.89 0.96 9.03
C HIS A 287 -17.49 2.38 9.04
N ALA A 288 -17.01 3.30 8.19
CA ALA A 288 -17.45 4.71 8.16
C ALA A 288 -17.31 5.43 9.51
N ARG A 289 -16.24 5.09 10.26
CA ARG A 289 -15.82 5.71 11.52
C ARG A 289 -14.48 6.43 11.35
N GLU A 290 -14.00 7.06 12.40
CA GLU A 290 -12.67 7.66 12.45
C GLU A 290 -11.60 6.65 12.04
N GLY A 291 -10.70 6.99 11.10
CA GLY A 291 -9.75 6.02 10.53
C GLY A 291 -8.81 5.36 11.54
N ALA A 292 -8.55 6.01 12.69
CA ALA A 292 -7.75 5.48 13.78
C ALA A 292 -8.53 4.57 14.76
N ALA A 293 -9.85 4.46 14.61
CA ALA A 293 -10.68 3.64 15.49
C ALA A 293 -10.55 2.15 15.18
N TRP A 294 -10.71 1.35 16.23
CA TRP A 294 -10.96 -0.09 16.13
C TRP A 294 -12.43 -0.37 16.43
N VAL A 295 -13.14 -0.89 15.44
CA VAL A 295 -14.53 -1.31 15.54
C VAL A 295 -14.54 -2.83 15.70
N SER A 296 -14.84 -3.30 16.91
CA SER A 296 -15.10 -4.71 17.14
C SER A 296 -16.43 -5.09 16.51
N ARG A 297 -16.49 -6.23 15.81
CA ARG A 297 -17.79 -6.85 15.53
C ARG A 297 -18.42 -7.17 16.88
N ALA A 298 -19.52 -6.50 17.22
CA ALA A 298 -20.39 -7.01 18.28
C ALA A 298 -20.73 -8.45 17.89
N LYS A 299 -20.57 -9.40 18.81
CA LYS A 299 -21.12 -10.74 18.62
C LYS A 299 -22.62 -10.55 18.43
N ASN A 300 -23.10 -10.55 17.18
CA ASN A 300 -24.53 -10.61 16.90
C ASN A 300 -25.03 -11.88 17.58
N ASN A 301 -25.63 -11.72 18.75
CA ASN A 301 -26.36 -12.77 19.42
C ASN A 301 -27.76 -12.73 18.79
N PRO A 302 -28.16 -13.71 17.96
CA PRO A 302 -29.45 -13.68 17.28
C PRO A 302 -30.65 -13.91 18.23
N HIS A 303 -30.49 -13.68 19.54
CA HIS A 303 -31.49 -13.94 20.59
C HIS A 303 -31.77 -12.74 21.51
N ALA A 304 -31.56 -11.51 21.06
CA ALA A 304 -32.19 -10.35 21.71
C ALA A 304 -33.37 -9.90 20.85
N ALA A 305 -34.48 -10.63 20.98
CA ALA A 305 -35.82 -10.18 20.62
C ALA A 305 -36.51 -9.65 21.89
#